data_AF-A0A376MQJ5-F1
#
_entry.id   AF-A0A376MQJ5-F1
#
_cell.length_a   1.000
_cell.length_b   1.000
_cell.length_c   1.000
_cell.angle_alpha   90.00
_cell.angle_beta   90.00
_cell.angle_gamma   90.00
#
_symmetry.space_group_name_H-M   'P 1'
#
loop_
_entity.id
_entity.type
_entity.pdbx_description
1 polymer ?
#
loop_
_entity_poly.entity_id
_entity_poly.type
_entity_poly.pdbx_seq_one_letter_code
_entity_poly.pdbx_strand_id
1 'polypeptide(L)' 'MPKFKNNPGQIWRGMPSHGMDTAAILKNIGYSENDIQELVSKGLAKVED' A
#
# COMPACT_ATOMS: atom_id res chain seq x y z
N MET A 1 -2.04 20.08 19.67
CA MET A 1 -2.80 18.83 19.35
C MET A 1 -3.69 18.48 20.54
N PRO A 2 -5.02 18.42 20.38
CA PRO A 2 -5.91 17.97 21.45
C PRO A 2 -5.62 16.50 21.80
N LYS A 3 -5.55 16.18 23.10
CA LYS A 3 -5.36 14.80 23.59
C LYS A 3 -6.72 14.17 23.86
N PHE A 4 -7.14 13.27 22.98
CA PHE A 4 -8.40 12.54 23.16
C PHE A 4 -8.28 11.54 24.33
N LYS A 5 -9.28 11.54 25.22
CA LYS A 5 -9.36 10.60 26.36
C LYS A 5 -9.75 9.20 25.91
N ASN A 6 -10.70 9.09 24.98
CA ASN A 6 -11.17 7.83 24.41
C ASN A 6 -10.65 7.73 22.98
N ASN A 7 -10.03 6.60 22.63
CA ASN A 7 -9.37 6.39 21.33
C ASN A 7 -8.32 7.46 21.02
N PRO A 8 -7.27 7.63 21.85
CA PRO A 8 -6.17 8.51 21.52
C PRO A 8 -5.58 8.12 20.17
N GLY A 9 -5.30 9.11 19.32
CA GLY A 9 -4.66 8.86 18.03
C GLY A 9 -3.35 8.09 18.23
N GLN A 10 -3.17 7.02 17.46
CA GLN A 10 -1.95 6.22 17.46
C GLN A 10 -1.15 6.53 16.20
N ILE A 11 0.18 6.46 16.33
CA ILE A 11 1.06 6.46 15.15
C ILE A 11 0.85 5.10 14.48
N TRP A 12 0.14 5.11 13.35
CA TRP A 12 -0.26 3.89 12.63
C TRP A 12 0.92 3.24 11.88
N ARG A 13 1.70 4.04 11.15
CA ARG A 13 2.97 3.67 10.51
C ARG A 13 3.72 4.92 10.04
N GLY A 14 5.01 4.78 9.71
CA GLY A 14 5.77 5.83 9.04
C GLY A 14 5.28 6.12 7.61
N MET A 15 5.83 7.14 6.97
CA MET A 15 5.57 7.39 5.54
C MET A 15 5.97 6.15 4.72
N PRO A 16 5.06 5.58 3.92
CA PRO A 16 5.37 4.40 3.11
C PRO A 16 6.39 4.74 2.02
N SER A 17 7.19 3.74 1.63
CA SER A 17 8.05 3.80 0.45
C SER A 17 7.21 3.85 -0.83
N HIS A 18 7.81 4.31 -1.93
CA HIS A 18 7.12 4.30 -3.22
C HIS A 18 6.96 2.86 -3.72
N GLY A 19 5.72 2.36 -3.70
CA GLY A 19 5.37 1.00 -4.14
C GLY A 19 5.01 0.02 -3.02
N MET A 20 5.14 0.43 -1.75
CA MET A 20 4.93 -0.42 -0.57
C MET A 20 3.56 -1.13 -0.58
N ASP A 21 2.49 -0.40 -0.92
CA ASP A 21 1.13 -0.91 -0.81
C ASP A 21 0.55 -1.39 -2.16
N THR A 22 1.27 -1.24 -3.27
CA THR A 22 0.73 -1.44 -4.62
C THR A 22 0.22 -2.87 -4.83
N ALA A 23 1.02 -3.88 -4.48
CA ALA A 23 0.60 -5.29 -4.62
C ALA A 23 -0.58 -5.62 -3.72
N ALA A 24 -0.60 -5.10 -2.48
CA ALA A 24 -1.67 -5.35 -1.52
C ALA A 24 -3.01 -4.76 -1.99
N ILE A 25 -2.98 -3.53 -2.51
CA ILE A 25 -4.18 -2.85 -3.05
C ILE A 25 -4.68 -3.58 -4.30
N LEU A 26 -3.80 -3.94 -5.23
CA LEU A 26 -4.18 -4.63 -6.47
C LEU A 26 -4.80 -6.01 -6.19
N LYS A 27 -4.23 -6.77 -5.24
CA LYS A 27 -4.83 -8.04 -4.79
C LYS A 27 -6.20 -7.84 -4.15
N ASN A 28 -6.36 -6.81 -3.32
CA ASN A 28 -7.63 -6.52 -2.63
C ASN A 28 -8.76 -6.22 -3.64
N ILE A 29 -8.45 -5.52 -4.73
CA ILE A 29 -9.43 -5.21 -5.79
C ILE A 29 -9.57 -6.34 -6.84
N GLY A 30 -8.89 -7.47 -6.66
CA GLY A 30 -9.12 -8.70 -7.44
C GLY A 30 -8.12 -9.02 -8.54
N TYR A 31 -6.97 -8.32 -8.65
CA TYR A 31 -5.92 -8.69 -9.59
C TYR A 31 -5.20 -9.97 -9.13
N SER A 32 -4.89 -10.84 -10.10
CA SER A 32 -4.02 -11.99 -9.84
C SER A 32 -2.56 -11.57 -9.74
N GLU A 33 -1.71 -12.41 -9.16
CA GLU A 33 -0.26 -12.16 -9.09
C GLU A 33 0.34 -11.95 -10.49
N ASN A 34 -0.15 -12.71 -11.48
CA ASN A 34 0.33 -12.63 -12.86
C ASN A 34 -0.01 -11.26 -13.48
N ASP A 35 -1.23 -10.75 -13.26
CA ASP A 35 -1.62 -9.44 -13.78
C ASP A 35 -0.78 -8.31 -13.14
N ILE A 36 -0.49 -8.44 -11.84
CA ILE A 36 0.35 -7.48 -11.12
C ILE A 36 1.77 -7.48 -11.69
N GLN A 37 2.36 -8.65 -11.92
CA GLN A 37 3.67 -8.76 -12.55
C GLN A 37 3.67 -8.21 -13.99
N GLU A 38 2.60 -8.42 -14.75
CA GLU A 38 2.46 -7.84 -16.09
C GLU A 38 2.42 -6.32 -16.04
N LEU A 39 1.68 -5.72 -15.09
CA LEU A 39 1.65 -4.27 -14.90
C LEU A 39 3.02 -3.71 -14.49
N VAL A 40 3.75 -4.42 -13.62
CA VAL A 40 5.10 -4.01 -13.20
C VAL A 40 6.10 -4.11 -14.35
N SER A 41 6.07 -5.19 -15.13
CA SER A 41 6.96 -5.36 -16.29
C SER A 41 6.70 -4.33 -17.40
N LYS A 42 5.46 -3.87 -17.55
CA LYS A 42 5.10 -2.75 -18.45
C LYS A 42 5.44 -1.36 -17.88
N GLY A 43 5.93 -1.28 -16.64
CA GLY A 43 6.20 -0.01 -15.95
C GLY A 43 4.93 0.77 -15.56
N LEU A 44 3.77 0.12 -15.56
CA LEU A 44 2.47 0.72 -15.21
C LEU A 44 2.20 0.69 -13.70
N ALA A 45 2.87 -0.20 -12.97
CA ALA A 45 2.81 -0.29 -11.51
C ALA A 45 4.22 -0.43 -10.94
N LYS A 46 4.43 0.09 -9.72
CA LYS A 46 5.65 -0.10 -8.95
C LYS A 46 5.33 -0.84 -7.66
N VAL A 47 6.01 -1.95 -7.44
CA VAL A 47 6.10 -2.62 -6.14
C VAL A 47 7.44 -2.24 -5.50
N GLU A 48 7.49 -2.28 -4.18
CA GLU A 48 8.76 -2.21 -3.44
C GLU A 48 9.67 -3.36 -3.90
N ASP A 49 10.98 -3.08 -4.02
CA ASP A 49 12.01 -4.04 -4.46
C ASP A 49 12.21 -5.19 -3.45
#